data_AF-A0A2S1LPH9-F1
#
_entry.id   AF-A0A2S1LPH9-F1
#
_cell.length_a   1.000
_cell.length_b   1.000
_cell.length_c   1.000
_cell.angle_alpha   90.00
_cell.angle_beta   90.00
_cell.angle_gamma   90.00
#
_symmetry.space_group_name_H-M   'P 1'
#
loop_
_entity.id
_entity.type
_entity.pdbx_description
1 polymer ?
#
loop_
_entity_poly.entity_id
_entity_poly.type
_entity_poly.pdbx_seq_one_letter_code
_entity_poly.pdbx_strand_id
1 'polypeptide(L)' 'MKNDKKELKKPFFANFLESQLSEAETKKVNGGVTSPLGDVEVPTTKPAKDIQHTMKYPSDGDDDVNYV' A
#
# COMPACT_ATOMS: atom_id res chain seq x y z
N MET A 1 -2.56 37.02 13.17
CA MET A 1 -3.13 36.01 12.26
C MET A 1 -4.34 35.42 12.95
N LYS A 2 -5.56 35.65 12.44
CA LYS A 2 -6.78 35.06 13.02
C LYS A 2 -6.92 33.65 12.43
N ASN A 3 -6.78 32.62 13.26
CA ASN A 3 -6.94 31.23 12.83
C ASN A 3 -8.42 30.88 12.91
N ASP A 4 -9.18 31.28 11.89
CA ASP A 4 -10.58 30.90 11.78
C ASP A 4 -10.62 29.38 11.49
N LYS A 5 -11.03 28.59 12.48
CA LYS A 5 -11.24 27.14 12.34
C LYS A 5 -12.44 26.91 11.44
N LYS A 6 -12.23 26.96 10.13
CA LYS A 6 -13.24 26.53 9.16
C LYS A 6 -13.42 25.03 9.35
N GLU A 7 -14.62 24.58 9.65
CA GLU A 7 -14.94 23.16 9.65
C GLU A 7 -14.85 22.65 8.21
N LEU A 8 -13.73 22.01 7.87
CA LEU A 8 -13.57 21.38 6.57
C LEU A 8 -14.45 20.13 6.51
N LYS A 9 -15.18 19.97 5.40
CA LYS A 9 -16.00 18.78 5.16
C LYS A 9 -15.11 17.54 5.14
N LYS A 10 -15.57 16.45 5.76
CA LYS A 10 -14.90 15.14 5.65
C LYS A 10 -14.90 14.69 4.18
N PRO A 11 -13.77 14.18 3.66
CA PRO A 11 -13.74 13.60 2.32
C PRO A 11 -14.51 12.28 2.27
N PHE A 12 -14.92 11.87 1.06
CA PHE A 12 -15.75 10.67 0.83
C PHE A 12 -15.22 9.39 1.50
N PHE A 13 -13.91 9.18 1.47
CA PHE A 13 -13.26 7.97 1.98
C PHE A 13 -13.01 7.97 3.50
N ALA A 14 -13.25 9.09 4.20
CA ALA A 14 -13.00 9.17 5.64
C ALA A 14 -13.79 8.11 6.40
N ASN A 15 -15.08 7.98 6.08
CA ASN A 15 -15.96 7.00 6.73
C ASN A 15 -15.52 5.55 6.46
N PHE A 16 -15.00 5.28 5.26
CA PHE A 16 -14.52 3.95 4.88
C PHE A 16 -13.26 3.54 5.65
N LEU A 17 -12.36 4.48 5.92
CA LEU A 17 -11.18 4.23 6.75
C LEU A 17 -11.56 4.12 8.23
N GLU A 18 -12.47 4.98 8.70
CA GLU A 18 -12.97 4.99 10.07
C GLU A 18 -13.69 3.66 10.43
N SER A 19 -14.38 3.02 9.48
CA SER A 19 -15.10 1.76 9.73
C SER A 19 -14.24 0.50 9.75
N GLN A 20 -12.97 0.57 9.33
CA GLN A 20 -12.06 -0.59 9.30
C GLN A 20 -11.46 -0.91 10.67
N LEU A 21 -11.52 0.04 11.61
CA LEU A 21 -10.86 -0.04 12.91
C LEU A 21 -11.90 -0.15 14.03
N SER A 22 -11.57 -0.90 15.08
CA SER A 22 -12.37 -0.91 16.30
C SER A 22 -12.23 0.41 17.08
N GLU A 23 -13.20 0.76 17.93
CA GLU A 23 -13.17 2.03 18.71
C GLU A 23 -11.93 2.19 19.61
N ALA A 24 -11.34 1.08 20.05
CA ALA A 24 -10.10 1.07 20.81
C ALA A 24 -8.89 1.42 19.92
N GLU A 25 -8.90 0.98 18.67
CA GLU A 25 -7.87 1.25 17.68
C GLU A 25 -7.99 2.66 17.11
N THR A 26 -9.21 3.17 16.85
CA THR A 26 -9.42 4.54 16.35
C THR A 26 -8.86 5.59 17.30
N LYS A 27 -8.99 5.42 18.62
CA LYS A 27 -8.36 6.29 19.64
C LYS A 27 -6.83 6.20 19.66
N LYS A 28 -6.27 5.08 19.21
CA LYS A 28 -4.83 4.82 19.17
C LYS A 28 -4.19 5.33 17.86
N VAL A 29 -4.97 5.53 16.80
CA VAL A 29 -4.54 6.19 15.57
C VAL A 29 -4.42 7.70 15.82
N ASN A 30 -3.42 8.08 16.60
CA ASN A 30 -3.01 9.47 16.71
C ASN A 30 -2.12 9.76 15.50
N GLY A 31 -2.67 10.43 14.48
CA GLY A 31 -1.94 10.81 13.29
C GLY A 31 -0.69 11.61 13.66
N GLY A 32 0.49 11.04 13.40
CA GLY A 32 1.77 11.67 13.70
C GLY A 32 2.66 10.91 14.67
N VAL A 33 2.82 9.60 14.50
CA VAL A 33 4.05 8.92 14.98
C VAL A 33 5.12 9.09 13.91
N THR A 34 5.75 10.27 13.90
CA THR A 34 7.14 10.41 13.43
C THR A 34 8.07 10.04 14.58
N SER A 35 7.94 8.83 15.12
CA SER A 35 9.11 8.22 15.73
C SER A 35 10.03 7.88 14.56
N PRO A 36 11.34 8.20 14.59
CA PRO A 36 12.25 7.62 13.62
C PRO A 36 11.99 6.13 13.68
N LEU A 37 11.55 5.59 12.54
CA LEU A 37 11.16 4.22 12.36
C LEU A 37 12.28 3.36 12.94
N GLY A 38 12.11 2.87 14.16
CA GLY A 38 13.09 2.02 14.79
C GLY A 38 13.07 0.72 14.02
N ASP A 39 14.01 0.56 13.09
CA ASP A 39 14.31 -0.66 12.32
C ASP A 39 13.12 -1.54 11.92
N VAL A 40 11.95 -0.94 11.64
CA VAL A 40 10.95 -1.62 10.85
C VAL A 40 11.51 -1.52 9.45
N GLU A 41 12.08 -2.62 8.97
CA GLU A 41 12.44 -2.78 7.57
C GLU A 41 11.20 -2.42 6.74
N VAL A 42 11.11 -1.15 6.31
CA VAL A 42 10.24 -0.76 5.22
C VAL A 42 10.63 -1.72 4.11
N PRO A 43 9.68 -2.43 3.47
CA PRO A 43 10.00 -3.30 2.36
C PRO A 43 10.42 -2.44 1.17
N THR A 44 11.64 -1.90 1.23
CA THR A 44 12.33 -1.28 0.13
C THR A 44 12.51 -2.36 -0.91
N THR A 45 11.99 -2.13 -2.10
CA THR A 45 12.15 -3.03 -3.23
C THR A 45 13.65 -3.23 -3.47
N LYS A 46 14.14 -4.44 -3.19
CA LYS A 46 15.54 -4.82 -3.45
C LYS A 46 15.55 -5.48 -4.82
N PRO A 47 16.32 -4.99 -5.82
CA PRO A 47 16.32 -5.56 -7.17
C PRO A 47 16.56 -7.08 -7.17
N ALA A 48 17.44 -7.57 -6.29
CA ALA A 48 17.71 -9.00 -6.13
C ALA A 48 16.50 -9.83 -5.63
N LYS A 49 15.53 -9.22 -4.96
CA LYS A 49 14.29 -9.85 -4.49
C LYS A 49 13.09 -9.63 -5.44
N ASP A 50 13.22 -8.73 -6.40
CA ASP A 50 12.15 -8.33 -7.33
C ASP A 50 12.14 -9.19 -8.61
N ILE A 51 13.16 -10.03 -8.80
CA ILE A 51 13.30 -10.92 -9.96
C ILE A 51 12.40 -12.17 -9.84
N GLN A 52 11.33 -12.14 -9.05
CA GLN A 52 10.38 -13.25 -9.00
C GLN A 52 9.53 -13.24 -10.27
N HIS A 53 10.03 -13.91 -11.31
CA HIS A 53 9.29 -14.18 -12.54
C HIS A 53 8.41 -15.41 -12.38
N THR A 54 7.17 -15.32 -12.87
CA THR A 54 6.28 -16.48 -13.06
C THR A 54 6.80 -17.32 -14.23
N MET A 55 6.77 -18.64 -14.11
CA MET A 55 7.13 -19.55 -15.20
C MET A 55 6.29 -19.23 -16.43
N LYS A 56 6.92 -19.15 -17.61
CA LYS A 56 6.22 -19.04 -18.89
C LYS A 56 5.28 -20.23 -19.02
N TYR A 57 4.01 -20.01 -19.37
CA TYR A 57 3.07 -21.11 -19.54
C TYR A 57 3.44 -21.90 -20.81
N PRO A 58 3.19 -23.22 -20.85
CA PRO A 58 3.35 -24.00 -22.09
C PRO A 58 2.53 -23.48 -23.28
N SER A 59 1.57 -22.57 -23.03
CA SER A 59 0.73 -21.89 -24.03
C SER A 59 1.26 -20.53 -24.49
N ASP A 60 2.35 -20.01 -23.93
CA ASP A 60 2.96 -18.71 -24.31
C ASP A 60 3.70 -18.78 -25.66
N GLY A 61 3.58 -19.89 -26.37
CA GLY A 61 3.83 -19.99 -27.81
C GLY A 61 5.31 -19.88 -28.19
N ASP A 62 6.07 -20.95 -27.97
CA ASP A 62 7.07 -21.30 -28.98
C ASP A 62 6.28 -21.70 -30.25
N ASP A 63 6.02 -20.70 -31.10
CA ASP A 63 5.60 -20.81 -32.49
C ASP A 63 6.71 -21.47 -33.35
N ASP A 64 7.33 -22.54 -32.87
CA ASP A 64 8.24 -23.37 -33.69
C ASP A 64 7.40 -24.41 -34.42
N VAL A 65 6.63 -23.94 -35.39
CA VAL A 65 6.06 -24.81 -36.44
C VAL A 65 7.23 -25.32 -37.28
N ASN A 66 7.86 -26.40 -36.85
CA ASN A 66 8.79 -27.14 -37.71
C ASN A 66 7.97 -27.79 -38.83
N TYR A 67 7.93 -27.14 -39.99
CA TYR A 67 7.49 -27.77 -41.23
C TYR A 67 8.42 -28.94 -41.54
N VAL A 68 7.89 -30.16 -41.54
CA VAL A 68 8.51 -31.37 -42.10
C VAL A 68 8.04 -31.53 -43.54
#